data_AF-A0A954HPX4-F1
#
_entry.id   AF-A0A954HPX4-F1
#
_cell.length_a   1.000
_cell.length_b   1.000
_cell.length_c   1.000
_cell.angle_alpha   90.00
_cell.angle_beta   90.00
_cell.angle_gamma   90.00
#
_symmetry.space_group_name_H-M   'P 1'
#
loop_
_entity.id
_entity.type
_entity.pdbx_description
1 polymer ?
#
loop_
_entity_poly.entity_id
_entity_poly.type
_entity_poly.pdbx_seq_one_letter_code
_entity_poly.pdbx_strand_id
1 'polypeptide(L)'
;MTGRSSLLLPLPVCLAPLSALLDRISKIAGLTAQHAPVFIPDSPPVLLLLSMQTLISLWVFSLGACFGSFLNVVIYRLPAGMSLGRPKSRCPRCETPLAARDNIPVLGWLLLKGKCRYCQLPIAVRYPVIETVCGGIFLALMFGELLTGAANLPMRHPDHFHIHPGFWLVWFAKYDLSGIYLYHCCLLVLVLATCMIGYDGHRPQQRLTLFAVAVGFIAAAAWPDLRPVPAMPWPESVRQMFLGFVVRDMWIQPETDYHVGVSLRGLLDGLCGTVGGAVSGRMLVSAVGNGRHGVPNTQIRAVRHALLIAGVFLGWQAVLQFTILLPTAFLTHVVLRKTMAQRFPVSVFAPSCFALLFCFLLTWELLDSAVWMIGYEGWKSTAWPWWQDWLVTIIGMSIIALLLSRSAGPAENTDTIS
;
A
#
# COMPACT_ATOMS: atom_id res chain seq x y z
N MET A 1 37.98 22.36 -36.19
CA MET A 1 37.60 20.95 -36.47
C MET A 1 37.94 20.14 -35.24
N THR A 2 37.05 20.08 -34.25
CA THR A 2 36.07 18.99 -34.00
C THR A 2 36.73 17.67 -33.60
N GLY A 3 36.64 17.34 -32.30
CA GLY A 3 36.95 16.03 -31.76
C GLY A 3 36.24 15.83 -30.42
N ARG A 4 34.91 15.66 -30.47
CA ARG A 4 34.10 15.13 -29.36
C ARG A 4 34.59 13.71 -29.06
N SER A 5 35.23 13.47 -27.92
CA SER A 5 35.34 12.13 -27.34
C SER A 5 34.10 11.88 -26.49
N SER A 6 33.26 11.00 -27.00
CA SER A 6 31.99 10.55 -26.46
C SER A 6 32.16 10.01 -25.04
N LEU A 7 31.49 10.65 -24.09
CA LEU A 7 31.25 10.13 -22.75
C LEU A 7 30.16 9.05 -22.82
N LEU A 8 30.47 7.92 -23.47
CA LEU A 8 29.63 6.73 -23.48
C LEU A 8 30.09 5.83 -22.36
N LEU A 9 29.42 5.90 -21.20
CA LEU A 9 29.50 4.83 -20.22
C LEU A 9 29.11 3.51 -20.91
N PRO A 10 29.85 2.41 -20.69
CA PRO A 10 29.54 1.14 -21.32
C PRO A 10 28.16 0.65 -20.87
N LEU A 11 27.29 0.38 -21.84
CA LEU A 11 25.95 -0.24 -21.71
C LEU A 11 25.82 -1.32 -20.60
N PRO A 12 26.79 -2.22 -20.35
CA PRO A 12 26.68 -3.22 -19.28
C PRO A 12 26.59 -2.65 -17.86
N VAL A 13 27.11 -1.44 -17.58
CA VAL A 13 27.03 -0.84 -16.23
C VAL A 13 25.62 -0.35 -15.91
N CYS A 14 24.85 0.06 -16.92
CA CYS A 14 23.45 0.47 -16.75
C CYS A 14 22.49 -0.73 -16.64
N LEU A 15 22.89 -1.92 -17.12
CA LEU A 15 22.06 -3.12 -17.13
C LEU A 15 22.33 -4.07 -15.97
N ALA A 16 23.49 -3.98 -15.31
CA ALA A 16 23.81 -4.76 -14.11
C ALA A 16 22.79 -4.60 -12.96
N PRO A 17 22.23 -3.40 -12.69
CA PRO A 17 21.17 -3.24 -11.70
C PRO A 17 19.87 -3.93 -12.15
N LEU A 18 19.55 -3.90 -13.45
CA LEU A 18 18.34 -4.50 -14.00
C LEU A 18 18.41 -6.03 -13.97
N SER A 19 19.57 -6.63 -14.25
CA SER A 19 19.75 -8.08 -14.16
C SER A 19 19.77 -8.57 -12.70
N ALA A 20 20.39 -7.84 -11.78
CA ALA A 20 20.35 -8.14 -10.35
C ALA A 20 18.93 -7.99 -9.77
N LEU A 21 18.17 -7.00 -10.23
CA LEU A 21 16.77 -6.81 -9.91
C LEU A 21 15.90 -7.94 -10.48
N LEU A 22 16.08 -8.31 -11.75
CA LEU A 22 15.34 -9.41 -12.36
C LEU A 22 15.64 -10.75 -11.68
N ASP A 23 16.88 -10.96 -11.23
CA ASP A 23 17.27 -12.14 -10.46
C ASP A 23 16.72 -12.11 -9.02
N ARG A 24 16.57 -10.93 -8.40
CA ARG A 24 15.90 -10.81 -7.11
C ARG A 24 14.38 -10.90 -7.22
N ILE A 25 13.77 -10.33 -8.27
CA ILE A 25 12.35 -10.47 -8.58
C ILE A 25 12.05 -11.94 -8.90
N SER A 26 12.92 -12.66 -9.60
CA SER A 26 12.74 -14.10 -9.86
C SER A 26 12.85 -14.92 -8.58
N LYS A 27 13.77 -14.57 -7.66
CA LYS A 27 13.86 -15.17 -6.32
C LYS A 27 12.65 -14.86 -5.44
N ILE A 28 12.18 -13.61 -5.42
CA ILE A 28 10.98 -13.17 -4.69
C ILE A 28 9.72 -13.82 -5.28
N ALA A 29 9.64 -13.94 -6.61
CA ALA A 29 8.55 -14.63 -7.30
C ALA A 29 8.62 -16.17 -7.17
N GLY A 30 9.61 -16.72 -6.45
CA GLY A 30 9.78 -18.16 -6.28
C GLY A 30 10.14 -18.91 -7.57
N LEU A 31 10.62 -18.22 -8.60
CA LEU A 31 10.96 -18.79 -9.91
C LEU A 31 12.35 -19.47 -9.93
N THR A 32 13.21 -19.25 -8.93
CA THR A 32 14.44 -20.01 -8.77
C THR A 32 14.18 -21.32 -8.03
N ALA A 33 13.69 -22.31 -8.77
CA ALA A 33 13.62 -23.69 -8.32
C ALA A 33 15.04 -24.28 -8.18
N GLN A 34 15.68 -24.07 -7.02
CA GLN A 34 16.91 -24.82 -6.66
C GLN A 34 16.63 -26.11 -5.88
N HIS A 35 15.36 -26.38 -5.56
CA HIS A 35 14.91 -27.70 -5.14
C HIS A 35 13.93 -28.19 -6.20
N ALA A 36 14.42 -29.03 -7.13
CA ALA A 36 13.55 -29.78 -8.02
C ALA A 36 12.49 -30.48 -7.14
N PRO A 37 11.19 -30.34 -7.42
CA PRO A 37 10.18 -30.99 -6.61
C PRO A 37 10.43 -32.49 -6.68
N VAL A 38 10.63 -33.11 -5.51
CA VAL A 38 10.46 -34.55 -5.33
C VAL A 38 9.06 -34.86 -5.85
N PHE A 39 8.98 -35.62 -6.94
CA PHE A 39 7.72 -36.03 -7.54
C PHE A 39 7.06 -37.03 -6.58
N ILE A 40 6.20 -36.53 -5.69
CA ILE A 40 5.39 -37.37 -4.81
C ILE A 40 4.24 -37.91 -5.68
N PRO A 41 4.12 -39.24 -5.86
CA PRO A 41 3.13 -39.85 -6.78
C PRO A 41 1.66 -39.50 -6.45
N ASP A 42 1.39 -38.99 -5.25
CA ASP A 42 0.06 -38.64 -4.74
C ASP A 42 -0.25 -37.12 -4.73
N SER A 43 0.56 -36.27 -5.37
CA SER A 43 0.28 -34.82 -5.40
C SER A 43 -1.00 -34.52 -6.18
N PRO A 44 -1.91 -33.64 -5.69
CA PRO A 44 -3.09 -33.22 -6.45
C PRO A 44 -2.66 -32.67 -7.82
N PRO A 45 -3.47 -32.89 -8.88
CA PRO A 45 -3.06 -32.52 -10.23
C PRO A 45 -2.75 -31.01 -10.28
N VAL A 46 -1.61 -30.64 -10.88
CA VAL A 46 -1.14 -29.24 -10.98
C VAL A 46 -2.23 -28.28 -11.47
N LEU A 47 -3.10 -28.75 -12.38
CA LEU A 47 -4.25 -27.99 -12.87
C LEU A 47 -5.26 -27.63 -11.76
N LEU A 48 -5.50 -28.53 -10.79
CA LEU A 48 -6.35 -28.26 -9.64
C LEU A 48 -5.71 -27.21 -8.72
N LEU A 49 -4.40 -27.27 -8.50
CA LEU A 49 -3.70 -26.28 -7.67
C LEU A 49 -3.70 -24.89 -8.32
N LEU A 50 -3.49 -24.82 -9.64
CA LEU A 50 -3.58 -23.57 -10.39
C LEU A 50 -5.00 -23.00 -10.44
N SER A 51 -6.02 -23.86 -10.56
CA SER A 51 -7.42 -23.41 -10.54
C SER A 51 -7.82 -22.88 -9.16
N MET A 52 -7.42 -23.55 -8.07
CA MET A 52 -7.62 -23.06 -6.70
C MET A 52 -6.94 -21.71 -6.47
N GLN A 53 -5.66 -21.57 -6.86
CA GLN A 53 -4.93 -20.31 -6.77
C GLN A 53 -5.64 -19.19 -7.52
N THR A 54 -6.15 -19.48 -8.72
CA THR A 54 -6.87 -18.50 -9.55
C THR A 54 -8.17 -18.08 -8.88
N LEU A 55 -8.94 -19.03 -8.34
CA LEU A 55 -10.19 -18.75 -7.61
C LEU A 55 -9.94 -17.89 -6.38
N ILE A 56 -8.91 -18.20 -5.59
CA ILE A 56 -8.51 -17.40 -4.41
C ILE A 56 -8.13 -15.98 -4.85
N SER A 57 -7.33 -15.84 -5.91
CA SER A 57 -6.90 -14.55 -6.45
C SER A 57 -8.10 -13.69 -6.90
N LEU A 58 -9.07 -14.30 -7.59
CA LEU A 58 -10.30 -13.63 -8.00
C LEU A 58 -11.15 -13.21 -6.81
N TRP A 59 -11.21 -14.04 -5.77
CA TRP A 59 -11.95 -13.74 -4.55
C TRP A 59 -11.31 -12.58 -3.77
N VAL A 60 -9.99 -12.60 -3.59
CA VAL A 60 -9.21 -11.53 -2.95
C VAL A 60 -9.33 -10.21 -3.72
N PHE A 61 -9.22 -10.25 -5.05
CA PHE A 61 -9.43 -9.06 -5.89
C PHE A 61 -10.84 -8.50 -5.70
N SER A 62 -11.86 -9.37 -5.70
CA SER A 62 -13.26 -8.96 -5.52
C SER A 62 -13.49 -8.33 -4.14
N LEU A 63 -12.88 -8.90 -3.09
CA LEU A 63 -12.94 -8.35 -1.74
C LEU A 63 -12.30 -6.95 -1.68
N GLY A 64 -11.10 -6.78 -2.24
CA GLY A 64 -10.45 -5.48 -2.35
C GLY A 64 -11.29 -4.48 -3.16
N ALA A 65 -11.91 -4.90 -4.26
CA ALA A 65 -12.79 -4.05 -5.07
C ALA A 65 -14.05 -3.61 -4.30
N CYS A 66 -14.62 -4.48 -3.44
CA CYS A 66 -15.71 -4.10 -2.53
C CYS A 66 -15.27 -3.00 -1.55
N PHE A 67 -14.07 -3.09 -0.97
CA PHE A 67 -13.50 -2.03 -0.14
C PHE A 67 -13.30 -0.74 -0.95
N GLY A 68 -12.83 -0.82 -2.19
CA GLY A 68 -12.72 0.34 -3.09
C GLY A 68 -14.07 0.99 -3.40
N SER A 69 -15.12 0.19 -3.56
CA SER A 69 -16.48 0.69 -3.78
C SER A 69 -17.00 1.45 -2.55
N PHE A 70 -16.75 0.92 -1.35
CA PHE A 70 -17.01 1.64 -0.11
C PHE A 70 -16.16 2.91 0.02
N LEU A 71 -14.90 2.88 -0.43
CA LEU A 71 -13.99 4.02 -0.38
C LEU A 71 -14.51 5.20 -1.21
N ASN A 72 -15.12 4.95 -2.36
CA ASN A 72 -15.78 5.99 -3.15
C ASN A 72 -16.85 6.74 -2.33
N VAL A 73 -17.60 6.02 -1.49
CA VAL A 73 -18.58 6.63 -0.57
C VAL A 73 -17.89 7.45 0.50
N VAL A 74 -16.83 6.93 1.12
CA VAL A 74 -16.07 7.63 2.16
C VAL A 74 -15.46 8.93 1.63
N ILE A 75 -14.80 8.87 0.47
CA ILE A 75 -14.11 10.02 -0.13
C ILE A 75 -15.09 11.15 -0.44
N TYR A 76 -16.27 10.83 -0.97
CA TYR A 76 -17.28 11.83 -1.32
C TYR A 76 -18.08 12.33 -0.11
N ARG A 77 -18.59 11.42 0.73
CA ARG A 77 -19.58 11.77 1.77
C ARG A 77 -18.96 12.29 3.05
N LEU A 78 -17.79 11.77 3.43
CA LEU A 78 -17.20 12.14 4.71
C LEU A 78 -16.81 13.62 4.78
N PRO A 79 -16.18 14.24 3.75
CA PRO A 79 -15.90 15.67 3.78
C PRO A 79 -17.15 16.54 3.72
N ALA A 80 -18.22 16.04 3.09
CA ALA A 80 -19.51 16.70 2.99
C ALA A 80 -20.38 16.55 4.26
N GLY A 81 -19.89 15.87 5.30
CA GLY A 81 -20.64 15.65 6.54
C GLY A 81 -21.87 14.74 6.38
N MET A 82 -21.95 14.00 5.27
CA MET A 82 -23.08 13.12 4.96
C MET A 82 -22.92 11.75 5.65
N SER A 83 -24.04 11.06 5.84
CA SER A 83 -24.04 9.69 6.36
C SER A 83 -23.39 8.71 5.39
N LEU A 84 -22.51 7.85 5.92
CA LEU A 84 -21.87 6.79 5.14
C LEU A 84 -22.82 5.63 4.81
N GLY A 85 -23.85 5.41 5.65
CA GLY A 85 -24.78 4.27 5.50
C GLY A 85 -26.06 4.59 4.74
N ARG A 86 -26.46 5.86 4.64
CA ARG A 86 -27.72 6.28 3.98
C ARG A 86 -27.56 7.64 3.28
N PRO A 87 -28.23 7.89 2.14
CA PRO A 87 -29.05 6.95 1.35
C PRO A 87 -28.20 5.95 0.55
N LYS A 88 -28.85 4.96 -0.10
CA LYS A 88 -28.19 4.01 -1.03
C LYS A 88 -27.52 4.73 -2.21
N SER A 89 -26.62 4.04 -2.92
CA SER A 89 -26.01 4.52 -4.16
C SER A 89 -27.08 4.96 -5.16
N ARG A 90 -26.93 6.16 -5.71
CA ARG A 90 -27.84 6.76 -6.69
C ARG A 90 -27.07 7.38 -7.83
N CYS A 91 -27.70 7.50 -8.99
CA CYS A 91 -27.13 8.30 -10.08
C CYS A 91 -27.04 9.78 -9.63
N PRO A 92 -25.90 10.47 -9.82
CA PRO A 92 -25.76 11.86 -9.43
C PRO A 92 -26.59 12.84 -10.30
N ARG A 93 -27.13 12.38 -11.45
CA ARG A 93 -27.87 13.24 -12.39
C ARG A 93 -29.37 13.04 -12.32
N CYS A 94 -29.86 11.80 -12.35
CA CYS A 94 -31.29 11.50 -12.29
C CYS A 94 -31.78 11.04 -10.92
N GLU A 95 -30.87 10.93 -9.94
CA GLU A 95 -31.13 10.52 -8.56
C GLU A 95 -31.78 9.14 -8.38
N THR A 96 -31.98 8.40 -9.47
CA THR A 96 -32.55 7.06 -9.43
C THR A 96 -31.62 6.14 -8.63
N PRO A 97 -32.15 5.38 -7.66
CA PRO A 97 -31.35 4.41 -6.92
C PRO A 97 -30.79 3.35 -7.87
N LEU A 98 -29.52 3.01 -7.70
CA LEU A 98 -28.86 1.98 -8.48
C LEU A 98 -29.36 0.59 -8.07
N ALA A 99 -29.62 -0.27 -9.05
CA ALA A 99 -29.93 -1.68 -8.80
C ALA A 99 -28.69 -2.41 -8.26
N ALA A 100 -28.88 -3.48 -7.48
CA ALA A 100 -27.76 -4.24 -6.90
C ALA A 100 -26.74 -4.72 -7.95
N ARG A 101 -27.21 -5.18 -9.12
CA ARG A 101 -26.36 -5.60 -10.25
C ARG A 101 -25.54 -4.47 -10.86
N ASP A 102 -26.02 -3.23 -10.77
CA ASP A 102 -25.33 -2.05 -11.28
C ASP A 102 -24.27 -1.54 -10.27
N ASN A 103 -24.27 -2.09 -9.04
CA ASN A 103 -23.36 -1.76 -7.95
C ASN A 103 -22.33 -2.88 -7.68
N ILE A 104 -22.18 -3.85 -8.60
CA ILE A 104 -21.10 -4.84 -8.54
C ILE A 104 -19.79 -4.13 -8.92
N PRO A 105 -18.77 -4.12 -8.04
CA PRO A 105 -17.52 -3.37 -8.29
C PRO A 105 -16.90 -3.73 -9.64
N VAL A 106 -16.46 -2.71 -10.39
CA VAL A 106 -15.90 -2.76 -11.75
C VAL A 106 -16.89 -3.26 -12.81
N LEU A 107 -17.48 -4.44 -12.60
CA LEU A 107 -18.37 -5.12 -13.55
C LEU A 107 -19.64 -4.32 -13.83
N GLY A 108 -20.26 -3.71 -12.81
CA GLY A 108 -21.46 -2.89 -12.98
C GLY A 108 -21.25 -1.75 -13.97
N TRP A 109 -20.12 -1.05 -13.86
CA TRP A 109 -19.76 0.04 -14.77
C TRP A 109 -19.46 -0.46 -16.19
N LEU A 110 -18.76 -1.60 -16.32
CA LEU A 110 -18.45 -2.22 -17.61
C LEU A 110 -19.71 -2.69 -18.36
N LEU A 111 -20.63 -3.35 -17.66
CA LEU A 111 -21.90 -3.81 -18.23
C LEU A 111 -22.80 -2.64 -18.67
N LEU A 112 -22.73 -1.52 -17.95
CA LEU A 112 -23.39 -0.27 -18.30
C LEU A 112 -22.66 0.55 -19.38
N LYS A 113 -21.49 0.09 -19.85
CA LYS A 113 -20.62 0.81 -20.80
C LYS A 113 -20.34 2.26 -20.35
N GLY A 114 -20.21 2.46 -19.04
CA GLY A 114 -19.98 3.77 -18.43
C GLY A 114 -21.14 4.76 -18.53
N LYS A 115 -22.39 4.33 -18.76
CA LYS A 115 -23.56 5.20 -18.82
C LYS A 115 -24.66 4.74 -17.87
N CYS A 116 -25.38 5.67 -17.25
CA CYS A 116 -26.50 5.32 -16.40
C CYS A 116 -27.59 4.61 -17.21
N ARG A 117 -28.14 3.51 -16.68
CA ARG A 117 -29.22 2.73 -17.31
C ARG A 117 -30.46 3.59 -17.64
N TYR A 118 -30.78 4.54 -16.77
CA TYR A 118 -32.02 5.32 -16.85
C TYR A 118 -31.83 6.60 -17.68
N CYS A 119 -30.88 7.46 -17.30
CA CYS A 119 -30.69 8.75 -17.97
C CYS A 119 -29.65 8.74 -19.08
N GLN A 120 -28.94 7.62 -19.31
CA GLN A 120 -27.90 7.45 -20.34
C GLN A 120 -26.70 8.42 -20.24
N LEU A 121 -26.65 9.24 -19.20
CA LEU A 121 -25.54 10.14 -18.93
C LEU A 121 -24.31 9.36 -18.45
N PRO A 122 -23.09 9.85 -18.76
CA PRO A 122 -21.87 9.17 -18.42
C PRO A 122 -21.67 9.07 -16.89
N ILE A 123 -21.21 7.92 -16.43
CA ILE A 123 -20.75 7.68 -15.06
C ILE A 123 -19.24 7.84 -15.04
N ALA A 124 -18.71 8.64 -14.11
CA ALA A 124 -17.29 8.94 -14.04
C ALA A 124 -16.42 7.67 -13.95
N VAL A 125 -15.37 7.60 -14.78
CA VAL A 125 -14.40 6.48 -14.84
C VAL A 125 -13.65 6.30 -13.52
N ARG A 126 -13.59 7.34 -12.69
CA ARG A 126 -12.96 7.30 -11.38
C ARG A 126 -13.50 6.19 -10.46
N TYR A 127 -14.80 5.93 -10.50
CA TYR A 127 -15.43 4.92 -9.64
C TYR A 127 -14.84 3.51 -9.87
N PRO A 128 -14.89 2.94 -11.08
CA PRO A 128 -14.28 1.63 -11.35
C PRO A 128 -12.75 1.64 -11.24
N VAL A 129 -12.09 2.79 -11.43
CA VAL A 129 -10.63 2.90 -11.23
C VAL A 129 -10.27 2.71 -9.76
N ILE A 130 -10.94 3.38 -8.83
CA ILE A 130 -10.67 3.21 -7.38
C ILE A 130 -10.98 1.78 -6.94
N GLU A 131 -12.06 1.18 -7.44
CA GLU A 131 -12.40 -0.23 -7.19
C GLU A 131 -11.30 -1.17 -7.69
N THR A 132 -10.81 -0.96 -8.92
CA THR A 132 -9.73 -1.78 -9.51
C THR A 132 -8.40 -1.58 -8.77
N VAL A 133 -8.09 -0.35 -8.36
CA VAL A 133 -6.88 -0.05 -7.57
C VAL A 133 -6.94 -0.76 -6.23
N CYS A 134 -8.06 -0.73 -5.51
CA CYS A 134 -8.20 -1.46 -4.25
C CYS A 134 -8.13 -2.98 -4.44
N GLY A 135 -8.80 -3.53 -5.46
CA GLY A 135 -8.66 -4.95 -5.81
C GLY A 135 -7.21 -5.33 -6.14
N GLY A 136 -6.51 -4.48 -6.89
CA GLY A 136 -5.10 -4.64 -7.24
C GLY A 136 -4.16 -4.58 -6.04
N ILE A 137 -4.41 -3.70 -5.07
CA ILE A 137 -3.63 -3.63 -3.81
C ILE A 137 -3.74 -4.95 -3.06
N PHE A 138 -4.96 -5.43 -2.83
CA PHE A 138 -5.21 -6.67 -2.09
C PHE A 138 -4.54 -7.86 -2.78
N LEU A 139 -4.61 -7.91 -4.10
CA LEU A 139 -3.98 -8.94 -4.90
C LEU A 139 -2.44 -8.84 -4.84
N ALA A 140 -1.88 -7.65 -5.01
CA ALA A 140 -0.43 -7.44 -4.98
C ALA A 140 0.18 -7.75 -3.61
N LEU A 141 -0.49 -7.37 -2.51
CA LEU A 141 -0.07 -7.76 -1.17
C LEU A 141 -0.23 -9.28 -0.95
N MET A 142 -1.26 -9.91 -1.50
CA MET A 142 -1.40 -11.37 -1.41
C MET A 142 -0.22 -12.06 -2.11
N PHE A 143 0.17 -11.60 -3.30
CA PHE A 143 1.37 -12.10 -3.96
C PHE A 143 2.62 -11.80 -3.15
N GLY A 144 2.84 -10.54 -2.76
CA GLY A 144 4.05 -10.05 -2.12
C GLY A 144 4.29 -10.61 -0.72
N GLU A 145 3.24 -10.80 0.08
CA GLU A 145 3.31 -11.22 1.48
C GLU A 145 2.85 -12.68 1.64
N LEU A 146 1.63 -13.01 1.23
CA LEU A 146 1.06 -14.33 1.53
C LEU A 146 1.73 -15.45 0.73
N LEU A 147 1.87 -15.30 -0.60
CA LEU A 147 2.40 -16.38 -1.43
C LEU A 147 3.92 -16.53 -1.36
N THR A 148 4.67 -15.44 -1.14
CA THR A 148 6.13 -15.52 -0.97
C THR A 148 6.54 -15.93 0.45
N GLY A 149 5.60 -15.95 1.39
CA GLY A 149 5.91 -16.17 2.80
C GLY A 149 6.56 -14.96 3.47
N ALA A 150 6.14 -13.74 3.12
CA ALA A 150 6.68 -12.46 3.57
C ALA A 150 8.09 -12.12 3.09
N ALA A 151 8.45 -12.52 1.86
CA ALA A 151 9.75 -12.15 1.27
C ALA A 151 9.94 -10.63 1.09
N ASN A 152 8.87 -9.85 1.13
CA ASN A 152 8.93 -8.39 1.09
C ASN A 152 9.14 -7.74 2.46
N LEU A 153 9.01 -8.47 3.58
CA LEU A 153 9.05 -7.89 4.93
C LEU A 153 10.43 -8.07 5.58
N PRO A 154 10.97 -7.00 6.21
CA PRO A 154 12.23 -7.10 6.91
C PRO A 154 12.14 -7.83 8.23
N MET A 155 13.30 -8.37 8.64
CA MET A 155 13.50 -9.05 9.93
C MET A 155 12.65 -10.31 10.11
N ARG A 156 12.04 -10.82 9.04
CA ARG A 156 11.28 -12.07 9.02
C ARG A 156 11.89 -13.01 8.00
N HIS A 157 12.13 -14.26 8.39
CA HIS A 157 12.58 -15.26 7.44
C HIS A 157 11.41 -15.71 6.56
N PRO A 158 11.58 -15.76 5.22
CA PRO A 158 10.51 -16.17 4.34
C PRO A 158 10.04 -17.58 4.66
N ASP A 159 8.72 -17.71 4.82
CA ASP A 159 8.08 -19.00 5.05
C ASP A 159 8.12 -19.84 3.76
N HIS A 160 8.94 -20.90 3.73
CA HIS A 160 9.02 -21.78 2.57
C HIS A 160 7.79 -22.70 2.50
N PHE A 161 6.84 -22.37 1.61
CA PHE A 161 5.72 -23.26 1.29
C PHE A 161 6.20 -24.36 0.32
N HIS A 162 6.13 -25.62 0.74
CA HIS A 162 6.40 -26.74 -0.15
C HIS A 162 5.23 -26.88 -1.14
N ILE A 163 5.46 -26.52 -2.42
CA ILE A 163 4.54 -26.77 -3.55
C ILE A 163 3.19 -26.01 -3.42
N HIS A 164 3.01 -24.95 -4.23
CA HIS A 164 1.78 -24.14 -4.39
C HIS A 164 1.23 -23.44 -3.12
N PRO A 165 1.67 -22.19 -2.84
CA PRO A 165 1.33 -21.46 -1.61
C PRO A 165 -0.16 -21.25 -1.35
N GLY A 166 -0.99 -21.06 -2.39
CA GLY A 166 -2.44 -20.84 -2.22
C GLY A 166 -3.20 -22.01 -1.61
N PHE A 167 -2.74 -23.25 -1.84
CA PHE A 167 -3.34 -24.43 -1.20
C PHE A 167 -3.03 -24.44 0.30
N TRP A 168 -1.78 -24.16 0.67
CA TRP A 168 -1.34 -24.11 2.06
C TRP A 168 -1.97 -22.98 2.85
N LEU A 169 -2.19 -21.81 2.24
CA LEU A 169 -2.87 -20.69 2.91
C LEU A 169 -4.28 -21.02 3.39
N VAL A 170 -5.02 -21.84 2.63
CA VAL A 170 -6.40 -22.23 2.99
C VAL A 170 -6.40 -23.32 4.05
N TRP A 171 -5.47 -24.27 3.97
CA TRP A 171 -5.47 -25.46 4.82
C TRP A 171 -4.63 -25.33 6.10
N PHE A 172 -3.62 -24.47 6.06
CA PHE A 172 -2.62 -24.24 7.10
C PHE A 172 -2.43 -22.72 7.23
N ALA A 173 -3.51 -22.05 7.65
CA ALA A 173 -3.54 -20.60 7.77
C ALA A 173 -2.47 -20.12 8.76
N LYS A 174 -1.39 -19.51 8.24
CA LYS A 174 -0.43 -18.78 9.06
C LYS A 174 -1.09 -17.48 9.53
N TYR A 175 -1.57 -17.49 10.76
CA TYR A 175 -2.39 -16.42 11.31
C TYR A 175 -1.61 -15.10 11.42
N ASP A 176 -0.34 -15.17 11.78
CA ASP A 176 0.58 -14.01 11.83
C ASP A 176 0.74 -13.34 10.46
N LEU A 177 1.03 -14.11 9.42
CA LEU A 177 1.19 -13.60 8.06
C LEU A 177 -0.12 -13.04 7.52
N SER A 178 -1.23 -13.73 7.79
CA SER A 178 -2.58 -13.26 7.44
C SER A 178 -2.95 -11.97 8.18
N GLY A 179 -2.55 -11.87 9.44
CA GLY A 179 -2.72 -10.67 10.26
C GLY A 179 -1.96 -9.48 9.68
N ILE A 180 -0.67 -9.65 9.37
CA ILE A 180 0.16 -8.61 8.75
C ILE A 180 -0.45 -8.18 7.40
N TYR A 181 -0.88 -9.14 6.58
CA TYR A 181 -1.54 -8.86 5.31
C TYR A 181 -2.80 -7.98 5.47
N LEU A 182 -3.71 -8.35 6.37
CA LEU A 182 -4.92 -7.56 6.63
C LEU A 182 -4.60 -6.19 7.20
N TYR A 183 -3.56 -6.10 8.03
CA TYR A 183 -3.09 -4.87 8.63
C TYR A 183 -2.51 -3.91 7.58
N HIS A 184 -1.70 -4.39 6.63
CA HIS A 184 -1.19 -3.60 5.51
C HIS A 184 -2.26 -3.24 4.48
N CYS A 185 -3.23 -4.12 4.22
CA CYS A 185 -4.41 -3.80 3.41
C CYS A 185 -5.20 -2.64 4.03
N CYS A 186 -5.42 -2.69 5.36
CA CYS A 186 -6.10 -1.64 6.10
C CYS A 186 -5.34 -0.30 6.01
N LEU A 187 -4.02 -0.31 6.23
CA LEU A 187 -3.15 0.85 6.06
C LEU A 187 -3.34 1.51 4.69
N LEU A 188 -3.19 0.73 3.61
CA LEU A 188 -3.22 1.26 2.26
C LEU A 188 -4.59 1.80 1.88
N VAL A 189 -5.68 1.16 2.29
CA VAL A 189 -7.05 1.67 2.05
C VAL A 189 -7.27 3.00 2.78
N LEU A 190 -6.83 3.12 4.04
CA LEU A 190 -6.99 4.34 4.85
C LEU A 190 -6.14 5.50 4.31
N VAL A 191 -4.91 5.21 3.87
CA VAL A 191 -4.03 6.20 3.24
C VAL A 191 -4.58 6.62 1.87
N LEU A 192 -5.05 5.67 1.05
CA LEU A 192 -5.68 5.97 -0.23
C LEU A 192 -6.88 6.90 -0.06
N ALA A 193 -7.76 6.62 0.91
CA ALA A 193 -8.91 7.48 1.23
C ALA A 193 -8.46 8.91 1.56
N THR A 194 -7.48 9.01 2.45
CA THR A 194 -6.94 10.30 2.93
C THR A 194 -6.32 11.10 1.78
N CYS A 195 -5.52 10.46 0.94
CA CYS A 195 -4.88 11.07 -0.22
C CYS A 195 -5.90 11.51 -1.28
N MET A 196 -6.93 10.70 -1.55
CA MET A 196 -7.98 11.04 -2.51
C MET A 196 -8.89 12.18 -2.04
N ILE A 197 -9.21 12.26 -0.73
CA ILE A 197 -9.92 13.41 -0.15
C ILE A 197 -9.11 14.69 -0.37
N GLY A 198 -7.80 14.65 -0.11
CA GLY A 198 -6.90 15.79 -0.34
C GLY A 198 -6.79 16.18 -1.81
N TYR A 199 -6.75 15.18 -2.70
CA TYR A 199 -6.73 15.35 -4.15
C TYR A 199 -7.99 16.08 -4.65
N ASP A 200 -9.16 15.75 -4.09
CA ASP A 200 -10.44 16.41 -4.40
C ASP A 200 -10.56 17.84 -3.87
N GLY A 201 -9.48 18.42 -3.34
CA GLY A 201 -9.51 19.77 -2.77
C GLY A 201 -10.19 19.86 -1.41
N HIS A 202 -10.55 18.72 -0.81
CA HIS A 202 -11.18 18.68 0.49
C HIS A 202 -10.13 18.55 1.61
N ARG A 203 -10.44 19.09 2.79
CA ARG A 203 -9.56 18.94 3.94
C ARG A 203 -9.73 17.52 4.50
N PRO A 204 -8.62 16.77 4.73
CA PRO A 204 -8.68 15.48 5.41
C PRO A 204 -9.38 15.61 6.76
N GLN A 205 -10.39 14.76 6.98
CA GLN A 205 -11.21 14.81 8.19
C GLN A 205 -10.46 14.18 9.36
N GLN A 206 -10.34 14.90 10.48
CA GLN A 206 -9.66 14.42 11.69
C GLN A 206 -10.27 13.12 12.21
N ARG A 207 -11.59 12.93 12.06
CA ARG A 207 -12.29 11.72 12.47
C ARG A 207 -11.79 10.46 11.75
N LEU A 208 -11.51 10.55 10.44
CA LEU A 208 -10.94 9.43 9.67
C LEU A 208 -9.53 9.10 10.15
N THR A 209 -8.71 10.12 10.38
CA THR A 209 -7.35 9.95 10.85
C THR A 209 -7.31 9.38 12.26
N LEU A 210 -8.19 9.84 13.16
CA LEU A 210 -8.31 9.29 14.51
C LEU A 210 -8.75 7.83 14.48
N PHE A 211 -9.74 7.50 13.63
CA PHE A 211 -10.16 6.11 13.42
C PHE A 211 -8.99 5.24 12.92
N ALA A 212 -8.25 5.70 11.91
CA ALA A 212 -7.10 5.00 11.37
C ALA A 212 -6.00 4.79 12.42
N VAL A 213 -5.66 5.84 13.18
CA VAL A 213 -4.70 5.77 14.29
C VAL A 213 -5.17 4.80 15.37
N ALA A 214 -6.45 4.84 15.75
CA ALA A 214 -7.01 3.92 16.74
C ALA A 214 -6.93 2.47 16.28
N VAL A 215 -7.34 2.18 15.03
CA VAL A 215 -7.26 0.82 14.46
C VAL A 215 -5.82 0.32 14.42
N GLY A 216 -4.89 1.11 13.86
CA GLY A 216 -3.49 0.73 13.76
C GLY A 216 -2.81 0.54 15.12
N PHE A 217 -3.13 1.41 16.09
CA PHE A 217 -2.56 1.34 17.43
C PHE A 217 -3.12 0.17 18.23
N ILE A 218 -4.45 0.00 18.27
CA ILE A 218 -5.11 -1.06 19.03
C ILE A 218 -4.73 -2.43 18.47
N ALA A 219 -4.73 -2.60 17.15
CA ALA A 219 -4.36 -3.88 16.52
C ALA A 219 -2.92 -4.27 16.87
N ALA A 220 -1.95 -3.35 16.74
CA ALA A 220 -0.56 -3.64 17.07
C ALA A 220 -0.29 -3.76 18.59
N ALA A 221 -1.09 -3.11 19.43
CA ALA A 221 -1.01 -3.29 20.87
C ALA A 221 -1.53 -4.67 21.29
N ALA A 222 -2.58 -5.15 20.62
CA ALA A 222 -3.18 -6.48 20.82
C ALA A 222 -2.35 -7.61 20.18
N TRP A 223 -1.60 -7.30 19.12
CA TRP A 223 -0.77 -8.24 18.38
C TRP A 223 0.50 -7.54 17.86
N PRO A 224 1.59 -7.53 18.64
CA PRO A 224 2.82 -6.80 18.31
C PRO A 224 3.48 -7.26 17.01
N ASP A 225 3.32 -8.52 16.64
CA ASP A 225 3.94 -9.11 15.45
C ASP A 225 3.32 -8.64 14.14
N LEU A 226 2.19 -7.91 14.20
CA LEU A 226 1.69 -7.12 13.07
C LEU A 226 2.70 -6.06 12.60
N ARG A 227 3.70 -5.74 13.43
CA ARG A 227 4.83 -4.87 13.07
C ARG A 227 6.13 -5.68 13.10
N PRO A 228 6.65 -6.05 11.92
CA PRO A 228 7.89 -6.83 11.83
C PRO A 228 9.09 -6.10 12.47
N VAL A 229 9.12 -4.78 12.32
CA VAL A 229 10.23 -3.93 12.76
C VAL A 229 9.90 -3.30 14.12
N PRO A 230 10.64 -3.63 15.19
CA PRO A 230 10.44 -2.99 16.49
C PRO A 230 10.89 -1.52 16.43
N ALA A 231 10.31 -0.67 17.28
CA ALA A 231 10.76 0.72 17.32
C ALA A 231 12.20 0.84 17.86
N MET A 232 12.55 0.00 18.83
CA MET A 232 13.86 -0.01 19.48
C MET A 232 14.22 -1.45 19.87
N PRO A 233 15.49 -1.77 20.17
CA PRO A 233 15.90 -3.08 20.67
C PRO A 233 15.51 -3.15 22.14
N TRP A 234 14.22 -3.38 22.39
CA TRP A 234 13.66 -3.39 23.72
C TRP A 234 14.30 -4.49 24.59
N PRO A 235 14.64 -4.20 25.85
CA PRO A 235 15.16 -5.21 26.76
C PRO A 235 14.14 -6.33 26.99
N GLU A 236 14.62 -7.50 27.38
CA GLU A 236 13.78 -8.69 27.54
C GLU A 236 12.59 -8.47 28.48
N SER A 237 12.79 -7.68 29.54
CA SER A 237 11.74 -7.30 30.48
C SER A 237 10.55 -6.58 29.82
N VAL A 238 10.79 -5.82 28.75
CA VAL A 238 9.74 -5.12 27.99
C VAL A 238 9.12 -6.06 26.95
N ARG A 239 9.91 -6.94 26.32
CA ARG A 239 9.41 -7.92 25.34
C ARG A 239 8.47 -8.94 25.97
N GLN A 240 8.79 -9.41 27.17
CA GLN A 240 8.01 -10.40 27.91
C GLN A 240 6.83 -9.80 28.68
N MET A 241 6.75 -8.47 28.83
CA MET A 241 5.67 -7.81 29.54
C MET A 241 4.40 -7.75 28.67
N PHE A 242 3.57 -8.78 28.87
CA PHE A 242 2.37 -9.03 28.09
C PHE A 242 1.22 -9.47 29.01
N LEU A 243 0.04 -8.89 28.79
CA LEU A 243 -1.21 -9.24 29.46
C LEU A 243 -2.18 -9.84 28.44
N GLY A 244 -2.30 -11.16 28.43
CA GLY A 244 -3.21 -11.87 27.53
C GLY A 244 -2.97 -13.35 27.48
N PHE A 245 -3.31 -13.97 26.35
CA PHE A 245 -3.17 -15.40 26.14
C PHE A 245 -2.12 -15.68 25.07
N VAL A 246 -1.34 -16.73 25.29
CA VAL A 246 -0.46 -17.29 24.27
C VAL A 246 -1.25 -18.38 23.56
N VAL A 247 -1.50 -18.19 22.28
CA VAL A 247 -2.12 -19.20 21.42
C VAL A 247 -0.99 -20.05 20.85
N ARG A 248 -0.86 -21.27 21.38
CA ARG A 248 0.14 -22.23 20.94
C ARG A 248 -0.40 -22.96 19.71
N ASP A 249 0.24 -22.75 18.56
CA ASP A 249 -0.17 -23.43 17.33
C ASP A 249 0.26 -24.89 17.39
N MET A 250 -0.71 -25.81 17.39
CA MET A 250 -0.44 -27.24 17.60
C MET A 250 -0.17 -27.98 16.28
N TRP A 251 -0.43 -27.34 15.14
CA TRP A 251 -0.53 -27.99 13.83
C TRP A 251 0.62 -27.66 12.87
N ILE A 252 1.40 -26.61 13.14
CA ILE A 252 2.49 -26.12 12.29
C ILE A 252 3.62 -25.74 13.23
N GLN A 253 4.78 -26.39 13.06
CA GLN A 253 6.05 -26.26 13.82
C GLN A 253 5.96 -25.72 15.28
N PRO A 254 6.47 -26.48 16.27
CA PRO A 254 6.27 -26.21 17.71
C PRO A 254 6.92 -24.93 18.29
N GLU A 255 7.32 -23.96 17.47
CA GLU A 255 8.10 -22.78 17.87
C GLU A 255 7.43 -21.40 17.62
N THR A 256 6.26 -21.30 16.97
CA THR A 256 5.56 -20.01 16.81
C THR A 256 4.36 -19.89 17.75
N ASP A 257 4.64 -19.56 19.01
CA ASP A 257 3.64 -19.12 19.98
C ASP A 257 3.12 -17.72 19.60
N TYR A 258 1.80 -17.55 19.40
CA TYR A 258 1.22 -16.23 19.11
C TYR A 258 0.74 -15.55 20.38
N HIS A 259 1.11 -14.28 20.55
CA HIS A 259 0.69 -13.47 21.68
C HIS A 259 -0.56 -12.64 21.32
N VAL A 260 -1.74 -13.05 21.83
CA VAL A 260 -3.00 -12.30 21.67
C VAL A 260 -3.38 -11.63 22.98
N GLY A 261 -3.16 -10.30 23.06
CA GLY A 261 -3.31 -9.54 24.30
C GLY A 261 -2.55 -8.23 24.29
N VAL A 262 -2.60 -7.50 25.39
CA VAL A 262 -1.96 -6.18 25.48
C VAL A 262 -0.47 -6.35 25.78
N SER A 263 0.38 -5.97 24.83
CA SER A 263 1.82 -5.97 25.00
C SER A 263 2.38 -4.57 25.29
N LEU A 264 3.27 -4.46 26.27
CA LEU A 264 4.00 -3.20 26.50
C LEU A 264 4.84 -2.81 25.28
N ARG A 265 5.50 -3.79 24.63
CA ARG A 265 6.24 -3.56 23.38
C ARG A 265 5.31 -2.97 22.31
N GLY A 266 4.16 -3.60 22.06
CA GLY A 266 3.21 -3.14 21.04
C GLY A 266 2.72 -1.71 21.28
N LEU A 267 2.46 -1.34 22.54
CA LEU A 267 2.10 0.03 22.94
C LEU A 267 3.23 1.04 22.68
N LEU A 268 4.46 0.70 23.10
CA LEU A 268 5.62 1.59 22.94
C LEU A 268 5.99 1.76 21.47
N ASP A 269 5.99 0.68 20.69
CA ASP A 269 6.16 0.72 19.23
C ASP A 269 5.06 1.59 18.59
N GLY A 270 3.82 1.45 19.07
CA GLY A 270 2.68 2.31 18.75
C GLY A 270 2.96 3.79 18.92
N LEU A 271 3.44 4.17 20.09
CA LEU A 271 3.74 5.56 20.45
C LEU A 271 4.89 6.11 19.61
N CYS A 272 6.00 5.38 19.52
CA CYS A 272 7.15 5.77 18.72
C CYS A 272 6.75 5.98 17.25
N GLY A 273 6.00 5.05 16.67
CA GLY A 273 5.48 5.16 15.30
C GLY A 273 4.57 6.37 15.09
N THR A 274 3.66 6.63 16.03
CA THR A 274 2.77 7.81 15.99
C THR A 274 3.57 9.12 16.01
N VAL A 275 4.55 9.22 16.91
CA VAL A 275 5.42 10.38 17.03
C VAL A 275 6.26 10.56 15.75
N GLY A 276 6.88 9.49 15.27
CA GLY A 276 7.66 9.49 14.03
C GLY A 276 6.85 9.99 12.84
N GLY A 277 5.65 9.44 12.63
CA GLY A 277 4.76 9.87 11.55
C GLY A 277 4.31 11.32 11.66
N ALA A 278 4.01 11.79 12.88
CA ALA A 278 3.64 13.19 13.12
C ALA A 278 4.81 14.16 12.85
N VAL A 279 6.02 13.81 13.29
CA VAL A 279 7.23 14.62 13.07
C VAL A 279 7.58 14.65 11.59
N SER A 280 7.65 13.51 10.91
CA SER A 280 7.89 13.42 9.47
C SER A 280 6.88 14.24 8.67
N GLY A 281 5.60 14.16 9.03
CA GLY A 281 4.55 14.96 8.41
C GLY A 281 4.78 16.47 8.58
N ARG A 282 5.16 16.93 9.78
CA ARG A 282 5.47 18.35 10.04
C ARG A 282 6.70 18.82 9.26
N MET A 283 7.76 18.02 9.24
CA MET A 283 8.99 18.31 8.49
C MET A 283 8.69 18.45 7.00
N LEU A 284 7.90 17.54 6.42
CA LEU A 284 7.51 17.63 5.02
C LEU A 284 6.70 18.90 4.72
N VAL A 285 5.71 19.23 5.55
CA VAL A 285 4.94 20.48 5.38
C VAL A 285 5.86 21.70 5.42
N SER A 286 6.85 21.71 6.31
CA SER A 286 7.84 22.78 6.39
C SER A 286 8.74 22.86 5.15
N ALA A 287 9.15 21.70 4.60
CA ALA A 287 10.03 21.62 3.43
C ALA A 287 9.32 22.01 2.13
N VAL A 288 8.11 21.48 1.89
CA VAL A 288 7.31 21.79 0.70
C VAL A 288 6.81 23.25 0.77
N GLY A 289 6.50 23.75 1.97
CA GLY A 289 5.95 25.07 2.20
C GLY A 289 4.48 25.19 1.77
N ASN A 290 3.71 26.04 2.44
CA ASN A 290 2.31 26.24 2.12
C ASN A 290 2.16 26.91 0.74
N GLY A 291 1.63 26.19 -0.25
CA GLY A 291 1.33 26.73 -1.59
C GLY A 291 2.53 27.01 -2.49
N ARG A 292 3.77 26.67 -2.07
CA ARG A 292 4.94 26.79 -2.95
C ARG A 292 4.89 25.70 -4.03
N HIS A 293 5.42 26.02 -5.21
CA HIS A 293 5.47 25.11 -6.36
C HIS A 293 4.10 24.65 -6.91
N GLY A 294 3.00 25.28 -6.47
CA GLY A 294 1.63 25.06 -6.92
C GLY A 294 1.01 23.73 -6.50
N VAL A 295 1.44 23.18 -5.37
CA VAL A 295 0.74 22.09 -4.68
C VAL A 295 -0.37 22.68 -3.80
N PRO A 296 -1.64 22.22 -3.94
CA PRO A 296 -2.72 22.64 -3.06
C PRO A 296 -2.46 22.27 -1.58
N ASN A 297 -2.78 23.17 -0.65
CA ASN A 297 -2.63 22.93 0.79
C ASN A 297 -3.43 21.70 1.29
N THR A 298 -4.51 21.33 0.61
CA THR A 298 -5.32 20.15 0.92
C THR A 298 -4.54 18.86 0.71
N GLN A 299 -3.74 18.79 -0.36
CA GLN A 299 -2.87 17.66 -0.66
C GLN A 299 -1.69 17.57 0.31
N ILE A 300 -1.06 18.70 0.65
CA ILE A 300 0.02 18.74 1.66
C ILE A 300 -0.49 18.21 3.01
N ARG A 301 -1.70 18.63 3.41
CA ARG A 301 -2.33 18.11 4.64
C ARG A 301 -2.68 16.64 4.53
N ALA A 302 -3.15 16.17 3.37
CA ALA A 302 -3.43 14.74 3.17
C ALA A 302 -2.18 13.89 3.33
N VAL A 303 -1.06 14.31 2.74
CA VAL A 303 0.23 13.61 2.92
C VAL A 303 0.68 13.62 4.38
N ARG A 304 0.50 14.73 5.10
CA ARG A 304 0.78 14.78 6.55
C ARG A 304 -0.03 13.75 7.34
N HIS A 305 -1.32 13.58 7.02
CA HIS A 305 -2.18 12.61 7.69
C HIS A 305 -1.82 11.17 7.25
N ALA A 306 -1.47 10.96 5.99
CA ALA A 306 -0.98 9.69 5.48
C ALA A 306 0.31 9.24 6.20
N LEU A 307 1.26 10.15 6.42
CA LEU A 307 2.48 9.88 7.16
C LEU A 307 2.22 9.53 8.63
N LEU A 308 1.27 10.22 9.27
CA LEU A 308 0.85 9.84 10.62
C LEU A 308 0.29 8.41 10.64
N ILE A 309 -0.63 8.08 9.73
CA ILE A 309 -1.23 6.74 9.64
C ILE A 309 -0.13 5.70 9.35
N ALA A 310 0.74 5.94 8.37
CA ALA A 310 1.84 5.04 8.04
C ALA A 310 2.80 4.82 9.21
N GLY A 311 3.11 5.87 9.98
CA GLY A 311 3.93 5.75 11.19
C GLY A 311 3.28 4.88 12.27
N VAL A 312 1.97 5.01 12.47
CA VAL A 312 1.26 4.09 13.38
C VAL A 312 1.30 2.68 12.86
N PHE A 313 1.11 2.43 11.57
CA PHE A 313 1.06 1.06 11.08
C PHE A 313 2.45 0.40 11.06
N LEU A 314 3.43 1.05 10.44
CA LEU A 314 4.73 0.47 10.10
C LEU A 314 5.85 0.80 11.10
N GLY A 315 5.60 1.73 12.02
CA GLY A 315 6.62 2.24 12.95
C GLY A 315 7.40 3.43 12.39
N TRP A 316 8.23 4.03 13.24
CA TRP A 316 8.95 5.26 12.93
C TRP A 316 10.11 5.05 11.96
N GLN A 317 10.73 3.86 11.95
CA GLN A 317 11.84 3.54 11.05
C GLN A 317 11.36 3.56 9.59
N ALA A 318 10.27 2.82 9.31
CA ALA A 318 9.65 2.78 8.00
C ALA A 318 9.17 4.16 7.53
N VAL A 319 8.51 4.93 8.41
CA VAL A 319 7.99 6.24 7.99
C VAL A 319 9.10 7.24 7.71
N LEU A 320 10.26 7.16 8.36
CA LEU A 320 11.42 7.99 8.03
C LEU A 320 12.01 7.61 6.67
N GLN A 321 12.24 6.32 6.42
CA GLN A 321 12.72 5.84 5.11
C GLN A 321 11.78 6.30 3.98
N PHE A 322 10.48 6.10 4.19
CA PHE A 322 9.44 6.55 3.30
C PHE A 322 9.44 8.07 3.10
N THR A 323 9.67 8.85 4.16
CA THR A 323 9.75 10.32 4.08
C THR A 323 10.97 10.77 3.27
N ILE A 324 12.10 10.07 3.36
CA ILE A 324 13.29 10.32 2.54
C ILE A 324 13.04 9.96 1.07
N LEU A 325 12.11 9.03 0.79
CA LEU A 325 11.64 8.70 -0.56
C LEU A 325 10.69 9.76 -1.16
N LEU A 326 9.94 10.51 -0.34
CA LEU A 326 8.96 11.51 -0.82
C LEU A 326 9.48 12.63 -1.76
N PRO A 327 10.74 13.10 -1.70
CA PRO A 327 11.29 14.02 -2.69
C PRO A 327 11.17 13.50 -4.13
N THR A 328 11.16 12.18 -4.33
CA THR A 328 10.93 11.58 -5.65
C THR A 328 9.50 11.85 -6.14
N ALA A 329 8.48 11.61 -5.30
CA ALA A 329 7.09 11.99 -5.59
C ALA A 329 6.92 13.50 -5.82
N PHE A 330 7.66 14.33 -5.08
CA PHE A 330 7.68 15.77 -5.30
C PHE A 330 8.31 16.14 -6.65
N LEU A 331 9.43 15.52 -7.02
CA LEU A 331 10.09 15.74 -8.31
C LEU A 331 9.19 15.28 -9.46
N THR A 332 8.56 14.10 -9.35
CA THR A 332 7.56 13.62 -10.30
C THR A 332 6.44 14.65 -10.44
N HIS A 333 5.92 15.21 -9.34
CA HIS A 333 4.92 16.27 -9.41
C HIS A 333 5.42 17.50 -10.19
N VAL A 334 6.61 18.02 -9.88
CA VAL A 334 7.20 19.20 -10.54
C VAL A 334 7.41 18.95 -12.04
N VAL A 335 7.96 17.78 -12.40
CA VAL A 335 8.21 17.39 -13.79
C VAL A 335 6.90 17.28 -14.56
N LEU A 336 5.92 16.50 -14.06
CA LEU A 336 4.63 16.32 -14.70
C LEU A 336 3.88 17.65 -14.85
N ARG A 337 3.93 18.52 -13.83
CA ARG A 337 3.30 19.84 -13.89
C ARG A 337 3.96 20.70 -14.96
N LYS A 338 5.27 20.64 -15.14
CA LYS A 338 6.00 21.43 -16.14
C LYS A 338 5.79 20.90 -17.57
N THR A 339 5.78 19.58 -17.78
CA THR A 339 5.65 18.96 -19.11
C THR A 339 4.19 18.80 -19.56
N MET A 340 3.25 18.63 -18.63
CA MET A 340 1.84 18.36 -18.93
C MET A 340 0.86 19.41 -18.42
N ALA A 341 1.34 20.63 -18.10
CA ALA A 341 0.52 21.77 -17.65
C ALA A 341 -0.75 21.98 -18.50
N GLN A 342 -0.65 21.76 -19.81
CA GLN A 342 -1.72 21.96 -20.79
C GLN A 342 -2.77 20.83 -20.79
N ARG A 343 -2.48 19.68 -20.16
CA ARG A 343 -3.32 18.47 -20.25
C ARG A 343 -3.89 18.01 -18.90
N PHE A 344 -3.25 18.37 -17.78
CA PHE A 344 -3.71 18.04 -16.43
C PHE A 344 -3.55 19.24 -15.48
N PRO A 345 -4.62 20.01 -15.21
CA PRO A 345 -4.55 21.18 -14.34
C PRO A 345 -4.37 20.84 -12.85
N VAL A 346 -4.54 19.57 -12.44
CA VAL A 346 -4.61 19.14 -11.04
C VAL A 346 -3.29 18.51 -10.58
N SER A 347 -2.74 18.99 -9.46
CA SER A 347 -1.57 18.39 -8.79
C SER A 347 -1.87 16.93 -8.39
N VAL A 348 -0.93 16.01 -8.63
CA VAL A 348 -1.03 14.58 -8.24
C VAL A 348 -0.19 14.24 -7.02
N PHE A 349 0.21 15.24 -6.24
CA PHE A 349 1.17 15.06 -5.15
C PHE A 349 0.72 14.05 -4.08
N ALA A 350 -0.53 14.16 -3.61
CA ALA A 350 -1.06 13.21 -2.61
C ALA A 350 -1.23 11.77 -3.16
N PRO A 351 -1.81 11.55 -4.35
CA PRO A 351 -1.82 10.23 -5.00
C PRO A 351 -0.43 9.63 -5.21
N SER A 352 0.56 10.44 -5.61
CA SER A 352 1.94 9.97 -5.76
C SER A 352 2.52 9.47 -4.44
N CYS A 353 2.24 10.14 -3.31
CA CYS A 353 2.63 9.67 -1.98
C CYS A 353 2.01 8.31 -1.64
N PHE A 354 0.72 8.09 -1.96
CA PHE A 354 0.10 6.78 -1.78
C PHE A 354 0.79 5.69 -2.61
N ALA A 355 1.02 5.95 -3.91
CA ALA A 355 1.70 5.00 -4.79
C ALA A 355 3.11 4.65 -4.28
N LEU A 356 3.79 5.63 -3.69
CA LEU A 356 5.11 5.50 -3.11
C LEU A 356 5.10 4.55 -1.90
N LEU A 357 4.10 4.69 -1.03
CA LEU A 357 3.93 3.82 0.14
C LEU A 357 3.61 2.39 -0.29
N PHE A 358 2.77 2.23 -1.32
CA PHE A 358 2.46 0.93 -1.89
C PHE A 358 3.72 0.24 -2.45
N CYS A 359 4.50 0.96 -3.27
CA CYS A 359 5.75 0.41 -3.79
C CYS A 359 6.74 0.10 -2.66
N PHE A 360 6.88 0.98 -1.67
CA PHE A 360 7.72 0.77 -0.51
C PHE A 360 7.38 -0.55 0.20
N LEU A 361 6.11 -0.83 0.46
CA LEU A 361 5.68 -2.08 1.12
C LEU A 361 6.03 -3.34 0.32
N LEU A 362 5.91 -3.29 -1.01
CA LEU A 362 6.26 -4.42 -1.87
C LEU A 362 7.77 -4.65 -1.97
N THR A 363 8.58 -3.62 -1.71
CA THR A 363 10.04 -3.68 -1.82
C THR A 363 10.75 -3.41 -0.49
N TRP A 364 10.07 -3.61 0.64
CA TRP A 364 10.56 -3.13 1.94
C TRP A 364 11.86 -3.83 2.33
N GLU A 365 11.94 -5.16 2.22
CA GLU A 365 13.15 -5.94 2.47
C GLU A 365 14.36 -5.48 1.63
N LEU A 366 14.14 -5.10 0.36
CA LEU A 366 15.21 -4.59 -0.50
C LEU A 366 15.75 -3.25 0.03
N LEU A 367 14.85 -2.37 0.46
CA LEU A 367 15.19 -1.06 1.00
C LEU A 367 15.78 -1.12 2.41
N ASP A 368 15.39 -2.11 3.21
CA ASP A 368 15.98 -2.38 4.53
C ASP A 368 17.49 -2.59 4.43
N SER A 369 17.92 -3.42 3.48
CA SER A 369 19.35 -3.69 3.27
C SER A 369 20.18 -2.45 2.89
N ALA A 370 19.53 -1.36 2.49
CA ALA A 370 20.14 -0.14 1.98
C ALA A 370 20.15 1.05 2.97
N VAL A 371 19.34 1.01 4.04
CA VAL A 371 19.18 2.14 4.97
C VAL A 371 19.33 1.68 6.41
N TRP A 372 20.06 2.45 7.23
CA TRP A 372 20.26 2.21 8.66
C TRP A 372 18.96 1.80 9.38
N MET A 373 18.92 0.58 9.91
CA MET A 373 17.81 0.06 10.73
C MET A 373 18.32 -0.51 12.06
N ILE A 374 17.52 -0.34 13.10
CA ILE A 374 17.73 -0.96 14.40
C ILE A 374 16.91 -2.25 14.44
N GLY A 375 17.60 -3.39 14.37
CA GLY A 375 17.01 -4.70 14.58
C GLY A 375 17.07 -5.14 16.05
N TYR A 376 16.58 -6.34 16.35
CA TYR A 376 16.65 -6.91 17.71
C TYR A 376 18.08 -7.10 18.22
N GLU A 377 19.05 -7.27 17.33
CA GLU A 377 20.47 -7.41 17.66
C GLU A 377 21.24 -6.07 17.66
N GLY A 378 20.55 -4.95 17.43
CA GLY A 378 21.15 -3.61 17.37
C GLY A 378 21.20 -3.03 15.96
N TRP A 379 22.08 -2.04 15.76
CA TRP A 379 22.24 -1.34 14.48
C TRP A 379 22.91 -2.23 13.44
N LYS A 380 22.23 -2.46 12.31
CA LYS A 380 22.86 -3.05 11.12
C LYS A 380 23.46 -1.92 10.28
N SER A 381 24.78 -1.90 10.12
CA SER A 381 25.45 -1.02 9.15
C SER A 381 25.83 -1.83 7.91
N THR A 382 25.23 -1.54 6.76
CA THR A 382 25.65 -2.12 5.47
C THR A 382 26.18 -1.04 4.53
N ALA A 383 27.35 -1.31 3.92
CA ALA A 383 28.04 -0.45 2.97
C ALA A 383 27.53 -0.62 1.51
N TRP A 384 26.21 -0.74 1.33
CA TRP A 384 25.60 -1.02 0.01
C TRP A 384 25.30 0.29 -0.77
N PRO A 385 25.46 0.34 -2.11
CA PRO A 385 25.13 1.52 -2.91
C PRO A 385 23.61 1.70 -3.02
N TRP A 386 23.03 2.30 -1.99
CA TRP A 386 21.60 2.52 -1.79
C TRP A 386 20.86 3.19 -2.96
N TRP A 387 21.53 3.88 -3.89
CA TRP A 387 20.88 4.65 -4.97
C TRP A 387 20.40 3.81 -6.16
N GLN A 388 20.85 2.56 -6.32
CA GLN A 388 20.53 1.73 -7.50
C GLN A 388 19.08 1.20 -7.48
N ASP A 389 18.58 0.79 -6.31
CA ASP A 389 17.21 0.25 -6.17
C ASP A 389 16.13 1.35 -6.27
N TRP A 390 16.51 2.62 -6.06
CA TRP A 390 15.59 3.77 -6.09
C TRP A 390 15.06 4.06 -7.50
N LEU A 391 15.84 3.78 -8.54
CA LEU A 391 15.45 4.06 -9.93
C LEU A 391 14.22 3.26 -10.36
N VAL A 392 14.07 2.02 -9.88
CA VAL A 392 12.94 1.14 -10.20
C VAL A 392 11.67 1.65 -9.53
N THR A 393 11.76 2.01 -8.25
CA THR A 393 10.67 2.65 -7.51
C THR A 393 10.22 3.90 -8.25
N ILE A 394 11.15 4.82 -8.58
CA ILE A 394 10.90 6.09 -9.29
C ILE A 394 10.22 5.89 -10.66
N ILE A 395 10.57 4.85 -11.41
CA ILE A 395 9.94 4.54 -12.70
C ILE A 395 8.52 4.00 -12.48
N GLY A 396 8.31 3.05 -11.57
CA GLY A 396 6.99 2.51 -11.23
C GLY A 396 6.03 3.59 -10.68
N MET A 397 6.54 4.44 -9.80
CA MET A 397 5.88 5.63 -9.26
C MET A 397 5.28 6.53 -10.34
N SER A 398 6.10 6.82 -11.36
CA SER A 398 5.75 7.76 -12.42
C SER A 398 4.65 7.19 -13.30
N ILE A 399 4.65 5.88 -13.54
CA ILE A 399 3.60 5.19 -14.32
C ILE A 399 2.27 5.18 -13.57
N ILE A 400 2.25 4.83 -12.28
CA ILE A 400 1.01 4.80 -11.47
C ILE A 400 0.40 6.19 -11.33
N ALA A 401 1.22 7.21 -11.03
CA ALA A 401 0.76 8.60 -10.95
C ALA A 401 0.18 9.10 -12.28
N LEU A 402 0.77 8.71 -13.41
CA LEU A 402 0.27 9.02 -14.76
C LEU A 402 -1.06 8.31 -15.09
N LEU A 403 -1.24 7.07 -14.65
CA LEU A 403 -2.48 6.33 -14.84
C LEU A 403 -3.62 6.94 -14.02
N LEU A 404 -3.34 7.31 -12.76
CA LEU A 404 -4.30 8.01 -11.90
C LEU A 404 -4.66 9.40 -12.47
N SER A 405 -3.68 10.14 -12.99
CA SER A 405 -3.93 11.47 -13.58
C SER A 405 -4.80 11.41 -14.84
N ARG A 406 -4.65 10.38 -15.68
CA ARG A 406 -5.48 10.19 -16.90
C ARG A 406 -6.96 9.90 -16.60
N SER A 407 -7.28 9.40 -15.41
CA SER A 407 -8.65 9.06 -15.02
C SER A 407 -9.46 10.24 -14.46
N ALA A 408 -8.78 11.32 -14.06
CA ALA A 408 -9.41 12.57 -13.65
C ALA A 408 -9.72 13.41 -14.90
N GLY A 409 -10.94 13.22 -15.44
CA GLY A 409 -11.50 14.20 -16.37
C GLY A 409 -11.55 15.60 -15.72
N PRO A 410 -11.63 16.68 -16.52
CA PRO A 410 -11.73 18.02 -15.97
C PRO A 410 -12.89 18.07 -14.97
N ALA A 411 -12.64 18.64 -13.79
CA ALA A 411 -13.69 18.93 -12.83
C ALA A 411 -14.74 19.78 -13.57
N GLU A 412 -15.92 19.21 -13.84
CA GLU A 412 -17.07 20.03 -14.23
C GLU A 412 -17.23 21.05 -13.10
N ASN A 413 -17.06 22.33 -13.44
CA ASN A 413 -17.47 23.45 -12.60
C ASN A 413 -18.90 23.14 -12.18
N THR A 414 -19.08 22.83 -10.90
CA THR A 414 -20.38 22.90 -10.26
C THR A 414 -20.62 24.38 -10.00
N ASP A 415 -20.96 25.09 -11.07
CA ASP A 415 -21.60 26.38 -10.97
C ASP A 415 -22.86 26.20 -10.10
N THR A 416 -22.89 26.98 -9.02
CA THR A 416 -24.09 27.55 -8.40
C THR A 416 -25.37 26.73 -8.57
N ILE A 417 -25.69 25.89 -7.59
CA ILE A 417 -27.08 25.67 -7.22
C ILE A 417 -27.34 26.60 -6.04
N SER A 418 -28.04 27.68 -6.37
CA SER A 418 -28.70 28.64 -5.48
C SER A 418 -29.52 27.98 -4.38
#